data_AF-A0A947IBP8-F1
#
_entry.id   AF-A0A947IBP8-F1
#
_cell.length_a   1.000
_cell.length_b   1.000
_cell.length_c   1.000
_cell.angle_alpha   90.00
_cell.angle_beta   90.00
_cell.angle_gamma   90.00
#
_symmetry.space_group_name_H-M   'P 1'
#
loop_
_entity.id
_entity.type
_entity.pdbx_description
1 polymer ?
#
loop_
_entity_poly.entity_id
_entity_poly.type
_entity_poly.pdbx_seq_one_letter_code
_entity_poly.pdbx_strand_id
1 'polypeptide(L)'
;LLVITVWDLNPFKMILTKKWKRLLSFLKYTSLKMFTISKLDFKDFFVPWGKTALRYLHYFTKNELGKLVLASGFKIKEIKTLERVKSKENNILLVVIK
;
A
#
# COMPACT_ATOMS: atom_id res chain seq x y z
N LEU A 1 22.37 -6.40 2.74
CA LEU A 1 21.11 -7.02 2.30
C LEU A 1 19.97 -6.38 3.09
N LEU A 2 18.96 -5.83 2.41
CA LEU A 2 17.79 -5.22 3.04
C LEU A 2 16.52 -5.89 2.49
N VAL A 3 15.61 -6.26 3.38
CA VAL A 3 14.32 -6.85 3.02
C VAL A 3 13.21 -5.88 3.41
N ILE A 4 12.42 -5.45 2.42
CA ILE A 4 11.31 -4.53 2.60
C ILE A 4 10.02 -5.28 2.34
N THR A 5 9.05 -5.15 3.25
CA THR A 5 7.70 -5.68 3.06
C THR A 5 6.67 -4.60 3.31
N VAL A 6 5.79 -4.38 2.34
CA VAL A 6 4.63 -3.50 2.50
C VAL A 6 3.35 -4.22 2.15
N TRP A 7 2.22 -3.72 2.63
CA TRP A 7 0.91 -4.27 2.28
C TRP A 7 0.59 -4.04 0.80
N ASP A 8 0.10 -5.08 0.14
CA ASP A 8 -0.47 -4.97 -1.20
C ASP A 8 -1.92 -4.47 -1.06
N LEU A 9 -2.07 -3.15 -1.13
CA LEU A 9 -3.34 -2.45 -0.98
C LEU A 9 -4.08 -2.28 -2.31
N ASN A 10 -3.91 -3.22 -3.25
CA ASN A 10 -4.65 -3.19 -4.51
C ASN A 10 -6.18 -3.28 -4.27
N PRO A 11 -6.98 -2.33 -4.78
CA PRO A 11 -8.44 -2.31 -4.59
C PRO A 11 -9.14 -3.61 -5.02
N PHE A 12 -8.73 -4.23 -6.12
CA PHE A 12 -9.28 -5.52 -6.57
C PHE A 12 -9.07 -6.62 -5.51
N LYS A 13 -7.90 -6.64 -4.88
CA LYS A 13 -7.61 -7.58 -3.79
C LYS A 13 -8.41 -7.26 -2.53
N MET A 14 -8.64 -5.97 -2.24
CA MET A 14 -9.52 -5.59 -1.12
C MET A 14 -10.96 -6.08 -1.33
N ILE A 15 -11.46 -6.06 -2.58
CA ILE A 15 -12.77 -6.61 -2.95
C ILE A 15 -12.77 -8.13 -2.73
N LEU A 16 -11.80 -8.85 -3.30
CA LEU A 16 -11.69 -10.31 -3.19
C LEU A 16 -11.62 -10.79 -1.72
N THR A 17 -10.92 -10.03 -0.87
CA THR A 17 -10.74 -10.33 0.56
C THR A 17 -11.84 -9.76 1.45
N LYS A 18 -12.91 -9.17 0.86
CA LYS A 18 -14.06 -8.57 1.55
C LYS A 18 -13.66 -7.47 2.56
N LYS A 19 -12.59 -6.72 2.29
CA LYS A 19 -12.06 -5.65 3.15
C LYS A 19 -12.77 -4.31 2.88
N TRP A 20 -14.09 -4.33 2.94
CA TRP A 20 -14.97 -3.23 2.53
C TRP A 20 -14.68 -1.91 3.24
N LYS A 21 -14.46 -1.90 4.56
CA LYS A 21 -14.14 -0.68 5.31
C LYS A 21 -12.90 0.02 4.74
N ARG A 22 -11.87 -0.74 4.40
CA ARG A 22 -10.61 -0.20 3.85
C ARG A 22 -10.81 0.27 2.41
N LEU A 23 -11.58 -0.47 1.61
CA LEU A 23 -11.93 -0.08 0.25
C LEU A 23 -12.74 1.22 0.21
N LEU A 24 -13.74 1.36 1.08
CA LEU A 24 -14.56 2.57 1.19
C LEU A 24 -13.72 3.77 1.62
N SER A 25 -12.82 3.60 2.60
CA SER A 25 -11.85 4.63 2.97
C SER A 25 -10.98 5.03 1.78
N PHE A 26 -10.39 4.06 1.06
CA PHE A 26 -9.57 4.34 -0.12
C PHE A 26 -10.37 5.15 -1.16
N LEU A 27 -11.56 4.70 -1.55
CA LEU A 27 -12.40 5.39 -2.53
C LEU A 27 -12.80 6.80 -2.06
N LYS A 28 -13.11 6.98 -0.77
CA LYS A 28 -13.42 8.30 -0.18
C LYS A 28 -12.25 9.27 -0.36
N TYR A 29 -11.03 8.87 -0.02
CA TYR A 29 -9.88 9.79 -0.10
C TYR A 29 -9.43 10.02 -1.54
N THR A 30 -9.52 9.01 -2.41
CA THR A 30 -9.27 9.16 -3.85
C THR A 30 -10.28 10.13 -4.48
N SER A 31 -11.58 10.06 -4.14
CA SER A 31 -12.57 11.00 -4.66
C SER A 31 -12.36 12.42 -4.10
N LEU A 32 -12.06 12.57 -2.81
CA LEU A 32 -11.73 13.88 -2.23
C LEU A 32 -10.50 14.52 -2.89
N LYS A 33 -9.50 13.73 -3.27
CA LYS A 33 -8.34 14.22 -4.03
C LYS A 33 -8.72 14.59 -5.46
N MET A 34 -9.59 13.82 -6.11
CA MET A 34 -10.12 14.12 -7.45
C MET A 34 -10.84 15.47 -7.49
N PHE A 35 -11.59 15.82 -6.43
CA PHE A 35 -12.23 17.13 -6.29
C PHE A 35 -11.30 18.22 -5.71
N THR A 36 -9.99 17.95 -5.56
CA THR A 36 -8.98 18.87 -5.00
C THR A 36 -9.28 19.33 -3.55
N ILE A 37 -10.20 18.66 -2.86
CA ILE A 37 -10.60 18.98 -1.48
C ILE A 37 -9.53 18.48 -0.49
N SER A 38 -8.83 17.39 -0.83
CA SER A 38 -7.82 16.76 0.04
C SER A 38 -6.39 17.12 -0.33
N LYS A 39 -5.55 17.35 0.68
CA LYS A 39 -4.09 17.50 0.54
C LYS A 39 -3.34 16.17 0.34
N LEU A 40 -3.99 15.03 0.62
CA LEU A 40 -3.40 13.69 0.47
C LEU A 40 -3.13 13.34 -1.00
N ASP A 41 -2.19 12.44 -1.27
CA ASP A 41 -1.98 11.93 -2.63
C ASP A 41 -3.03 10.88 -3.03
N PHE A 42 -3.18 10.61 -4.33
CA PHE A 42 -4.22 9.71 -4.86
C PHE A 42 -4.16 8.28 -4.28
N LYS A 43 -3.01 7.87 -3.76
CA LYS A 43 -2.77 6.55 -3.16
C LYS A 43 -2.75 6.57 -1.64
N ASP A 44 -2.97 7.74 -1.03
CA ASP A 44 -2.98 7.93 0.40
C ASP A 44 -4.41 7.94 0.94
N PHE A 45 -4.60 7.29 2.08
CA PHE A 45 -5.90 7.28 2.74
C PHE A 45 -5.78 6.96 4.22
N PHE A 46 -6.76 7.42 4.99
CA PHE A 46 -6.86 7.09 6.40
C PHE A 46 -7.86 5.97 6.67
N VAL A 47 -7.52 5.10 7.61
CA VAL A 47 -8.43 4.08 8.15
C VAL A 47 -8.53 4.20 9.68
N PRO A 48 -9.71 3.94 10.28
CA PRO A 48 -9.82 3.89 11.73
C PRO A 48 -8.85 2.88 12.35
N TRP A 49 -8.18 3.30 13.41
CA TRP A 49 -7.29 2.48 14.22
C TRP A 49 -7.70 2.58 15.69
N GLY A 50 -8.29 1.51 16.21
CA GLY A 50 -8.95 1.56 17.51
C GLY A 50 -10.13 2.53 17.51
N LYS A 51 -10.34 3.21 18.64
CA LYS A 51 -11.45 4.17 18.82
C LYS A 51 -11.04 5.63 18.68
N THR A 52 -9.75 5.93 18.72
CA THR A 52 -9.25 7.29 18.95
C THR A 52 -8.40 7.84 17.82
N ALA A 53 -7.92 7.00 16.90
CA ALA A 53 -6.95 7.41 15.90
C ALA A 53 -7.32 6.99 14.48
N LEU A 54 -6.81 7.76 13.52
CA LEU A 54 -6.78 7.41 12.12
C LEU A 54 -5.36 6.97 11.77
N ARG A 55 -5.23 5.76 11.23
CA ARG A 55 -3.96 5.28 10.68
C ARG A 55 -3.86 5.72 9.22
N TYR A 56 -2.74 6.36 8.91
CA TYR A 56 -2.32 6.67 7.55
C TYR A 56 -1.87 5.40 6.82
N LEU A 57 -2.32 5.22 5.58
CA LEU A 57 -1.88 4.16 4.68
C LEU A 57 -1.59 4.74 3.30
N HIS A 58 -0.49 4.28 2.70
CA HIS A 58 -0.13 4.56 1.31
C HIS A 58 -0.19 3.27 0.50
N TYR A 59 -0.88 3.28 -0.64
CA TYR A 59 -0.93 2.17 -1.58
C TYR A 59 0.30 2.18 -2.49
N PHE A 60 1.34 1.45 -2.08
CA PHE A 60 2.53 1.25 -2.91
C PHE A 60 2.26 0.30 -4.08
N THR A 61 2.66 0.70 -5.28
CA THR A 61 2.79 -0.22 -6.42
C THR A 61 4.19 -0.84 -6.48
N LYS A 62 4.33 -1.99 -7.15
CA LYS A 62 5.65 -2.62 -7.37
C LYS A 62 6.63 -1.69 -8.09
N ASN A 63 6.15 -0.97 -9.11
CA ASN A 63 6.96 -0.05 -9.90
C ASN A 63 7.43 1.15 -9.07
N GLU A 64 6.54 1.69 -8.23
CA GLU A 64 6.84 2.80 -7.32
C GLU A 64 7.87 2.42 -6.27
N LEU A 65 7.71 1.27 -5.60
CA LEU A 65 8.73 0.74 -4.69
C LEU A 65 10.07 0.55 -5.41
N GLY A 66 10.05 -0.05 -6.60
CA GLY A 66 11.26 -0.25 -7.39
C GLY A 66 11.98 1.07 -7.68
N LYS A 67 11.24 2.10 -8.14
CA LYS A 67 11.79 3.43 -8.39
C LYS A 67 12.36 4.08 -7.13
N LEU A 68 11.65 4.00 -5.99
CA LEU A 68 12.11 4.58 -4.71
C LEU A 68 13.43 3.96 -4.25
N VAL A 69 13.54 2.64 -4.37
CA VAL A 69 14.72 1.93 -3.87
C VAL A 69 15.93 2.11 -4.78
N LEU A 70 15.71 2.16 -6.10
CA LEU A 70 16.75 2.55 -7.08
C LEU A 70 17.22 4.00 -6.85
N ALA A 71 16.31 4.94 -6.66
CA ALA A 71 16.63 6.34 -6.37
C ALA A 71 17.41 6.51 -5.05
N SER A 72 17.23 5.57 -4.12
CA SER A 72 17.96 5.54 -2.83
C SER A 72 19.36 4.90 -2.95
N GLY A 73 19.80 4.51 -4.16
CA GLY A 73 21.12 3.94 -4.41
C GLY A 73 21.23 2.43 -4.14
N PHE A 74 20.11 1.71 -4.05
CA PHE A 74 20.12 0.26 -3.93
C PHE A 74 19.91 -0.42 -5.29
N LYS A 75 20.39 -1.66 -5.41
CA LYS A 75 20.08 -2.59 -6.51
C LYS A 75 18.99 -3.56 -6.07
N ILE A 76 18.01 -3.79 -6.94
CA ILE A 76 16.92 -4.74 -6.70
C ILE A 76 17.42 -6.15 -7.03
N LYS A 77 17.42 -7.04 -6.03
CA LYS A 77 17.70 -8.46 -6.23
C LYS A 77 16.42 -9.22 -6.60
N GLU A 78 15.30 -8.88 -5.96
CA GLU A 78 14.04 -9.61 -6.10
C GLU A 78 12.84 -8.74 -5.74
N ILE A 79 11.75 -8.87 -6.50
CA ILE A 79 10.45 -8.30 -6.17
C ILE A 79 9.36 -9.36 -6.35
N LYS A 80 8.60 -9.67 -5.29
CA LYS A 80 7.55 -10.69 -5.32
C LYS A 80 6.31 -10.24 -4.55
N THR A 81 5.21 -10.93 -4.80
CA THR A 81 4.01 -10.82 -3.97
C THR A 81 3.97 -12.04 -3.05
N LEU A 82 3.88 -11.80 -1.75
CA LEU A 82 3.73 -12.86 -0.76
C LEU A 82 2.28 -12.91 -0.29
N GLU A 83 1.66 -14.07 -0.41
CA GLU A 83 0.32 -14.31 0.13
C GLU A 83 0.39 -14.74 1.59
N ARG A 84 -0.41 -14.09 2.44
CA ARG A 84 -0.59 -14.46 3.83
C ARG A 84 -1.80 -15.37 3.97
N VAL A 85 -1.55 -16.67 4.07
CA VAL A 85 -2.57 -17.72 4.20
C VAL A 85 -3.64 -17.39 5.25
N LYS A 86 -3.23 -16.90 6.43
CA LYS A 86 -4.15 -16.61 7.54
C LYS A 86 -5.08 -15.42 7.30
N SER A 87 -4.58 -14.34 6.69
CA SER A 87 -5.39 -13.12 6.47
C SER A 87 -5.99 -13.04 5.07
N LYS A 88 -5.56 -13.92 4.15
CA LYS A 88 -5.79 -13.85 2.70
C LYS A 88 -5.31 -12.54 2.07
N GLU A 89 -4.49 -11.78 2.80
CA GLU A 89 -3.91 -10.53 2.30
C GLU A 89 -2.56 -10.79 1.67
N ASN A 90 -2.14 -9.87 0.81
CA ASN A 90 -0.87 -9.94 0.14
C ASN A 90 0.07 -8.85 0.66
N ASN A 91 1.37 -9.14 0.62
CA ASN A 91 2.42 -8.15 0.77
C ASN A 91 3.24 -8.08 -0.51
N ILE A 92 3.78 -6.91 -0.80
CA ILE A 92 4.89 -6.78 -1.75
C ILE A 92 6.18 -6.98 -0.95
N LEU A 93 6.96 -7.98 -1.34
CA LEU A 93 8.30 -8.24 -0.84
C LEU A 93 9.31 -7.66 -1.85
N LEU A 94 10.28 -6.91 -1.34
CA LEU A 94 11.42 -6.43 -2.11
C LEU A 94 12.70 -6.80 -1.36
N VAL A 95 13.61 -7.51 -2.03
CA VAL A 95 14.94 -7.82 -1.51
C VAL A 95 15.95 -6.99 -2.28
N VAL A 96 16.73 -6.18 -1.58
CA VAL A 96 17.67 -5.25 -2.18
C VAL A 96 19.05 -5.34 -1.54
N ILE A 97 20.07 -4.94 -2.30
CA ILE A 97 21.46 -4.85 -1.88
C ILE A 97 21.98 -3.46 -2.23
N LYS A 98 22.96 -2.97 -1.48
CA LYS A 98 23.63 -1.71 -1.79
C LYS A 98 24.90 -2.04 -2.57
#